data_AF-A0A4Z0GVI4-F1
#
_entry.id   AF-A0A4Z0GVI4-F1
#
_cell.length_a   1.000
_cell.length_b   1.000
_cell.length_c   1.000
_cell.angle_alpha   90.00
_cell.angle_beta   90.00
_cell.angle_gamma   90.00
#
_symmetry.space_group_name_H-M   'P 1'
#
loop_
_entity.id
_entity.type
_entity.pdbx_description
1 polymer ?
#
loop_
_entity_poly.entity_id
_entity_poly.type
_entity_poly.pdbx_seq_one_letter_code
_entity_poly.pdbx_strand_id
1 'polypeptide(L)' 'MNKFEALFAVMLLMLAMFALVTNSGQLLPFILIGLGIVALLSGVRALKASKKSFVGYLNLLTFVVALVWGVSLLL' A
#
# COMPACT_ATOMS: atom_id res chain seq x y z
N MET A 1 -0.37 8.64 11.35
CA MET A 1 -1.37 7.96 10.50
C MET A 1 -2.72 8.56 10.82
N ASN A 2 -3.46 8.99 9.81
CA ASN A 2 -4.77 9.62 10.00
C ASN A 2 -5.83 8.52 10.19
N LYS A 3 -6.95 8.82 10.85
CA LYS A 3 -8.04 7.85 11.10
C LYS A 3 -8.53 7.18 9.82
N PHE A 4 -8.60 7.92 8.71
CA PHE A 4 -9.01 7.41 7.40
C PHE A 4 -8.03 6.40 6.80
N GLU A 5 -6.72 6.63 6.95
CA GLU A 5 -5.70 5.70 6.44
C GLU A 5 -5.64 4.43 7.29
N ALA A 6 -5.87 4.57 8.60
CA ALA A 6 -6.00 3.43 9.49
C ALA A 6 -7.20 2.55 9.09
N LEU A 7 -8.37 3.17 8.85
CA LEU A 7 -9.56 2.48 8.34
C LEU A 7 -9.28 1.80 7.00
N PHE A 8 -8.65 2.50 6.06
CA PHE A 8 -8.33 1.95 4.74
C PHE A 8 -7.32 0.78 4.82
N ALA A 9 -6.30 0.89 5.68
CA ALA A 9 -5.35 -0.19 5.93
C ALA A 9 -6.02 -1.42 6.56
N VAL A 10 -6.98 -1.22 7.46
CA VAL A 10 -7.78 -2.32 8.05
C VAL A 10 -8.64 -2.99 6.97
N MET A 11 -9.29 -2.22 6.09
CA MET A 11 -10.05 -2.79 4.96
C MET A 11 -9.14 -3.61 4.02
N LEU A 12 -7.95 -3.12 3.71
CA LEU A 12 -6.97 -3.85 2.90
C LEU A 12 -6.50 -5.14 3.56
N LEU A 13 -6.29 -5.13 4.89
CA LEU A 13 -5.97 -6.31 5.67
C LEU A 13 -7.08 -7.36 5.60
N MET A 14 -8.35 -6.94 5.71
CA MET A 14 -9.49 -7.84 5.58
C MET A 14 -9.57 -8.44 4.17
N LEU A 15 -9.38 -7.63 3.13
CA LEU A 15 -9.31 -8.10 1.74
C LEU A 15 -8.15 -9.07 1.51
N ALA A 16 -6.97 -8.81 2.10
CA ALA A 16 -5.81 -9.68 2.01
C ALA A 16 -6.06 -11.04 2.69
N MET A 17 -6.65 -11.04 3.88
CA MET A 17 -7.03 -12.28 4.55
C MET A 17 -8.08 -13.05 3.75
N PHE A 18 -9.08 -12.36 3.20
CA PHE A 18 -10.09 -12.98 2.36
C PHE A 18 -9.49 -13.59 1.09
N ALA A 19 -8.61 -12.86 0.39
CA ALA A 19 -7.90 -13.36 -0.79
C ALA A 19 -7.03 -14.58 -0.47
N LEU A 20 -6.37 -14.59 0.70
CA LEU A 20 -5.57 -15.71 1.17
C LEU A 20 -6.43 -16.95 1.46
N VAL A 21 -7.56 -16.79 2.15
CA VAL A 21 -8.48 -17.90 2.48
C VAL A 21 -9.17 -18.46 1.24
N THR A 22 -9.53 -17.60 0.28
CA THR A 22 -10.19 -18.00 -0.96
C THR A 22 -9.23 -18.40 -2.08
N ASN A 23 -7.92 -18.28 -1.84
CA ASN A 23 -6.86 -18.45 -2.84
C ASN A 23 -7.13 -17.67 -4.14
N SER A 24 -7.75 -16.49 -4.00
CA SER A 24 -8.18 -15.66 -5.12
C SER A 24 -7.08 -14.67 -5.49
N GLY A 25 -6.23 -15.08 -6.43
CA GLY A 25 -5.18 -14.23 -7.01
C GLY A 25 -5.74 -12.98 -7.71
N GLN A 26 -7.01 -12.97 -8.08
CA GLN A 26 -7.67 -11.83 -8.74
C GLN A 26 -7.77 -10.59 -7.84
N LEU A 27 -7.79 -10.76 -6.51
CA LEU A 27 -7.85 -9.65 -5.56
C LEU A 27 -6.48 -9.04 -5.26
N LEU A 28 -5.41 -9.80 -5.49
CA LEU A 28 -4.03 -9.43 -5.22
C LEU A 28 -3.61 -8.09 -5.87
N PRO A 29 -3.89 -7.81 -7.16
CA PRO A 29 -3.54 -6.51 -7.77
C PRO A 29 -4.20 -5.33 -7.05
N PHE A 30 -5.47 -5.45 -6.67
CA PHE A 30 -6.20 -4.39 -5.98
C PHE A 30 -5.65 -4.15 -4.57
N ILE A 31 -5.28 -5.22 -3.85
CA ILE A 31 -4.64 -5.13 -2.54
C ILE A 31 -3.29 -4.42 -2.64
N LEU A 32 -2.47 -4.79 -3.63
CA LEU A 32 -1.15 -4.19 -3.87
C LEU A 32 -1.26 -2.70 -4.20
N ILE A 33 -2.18 -2.32 -5.09
CA ILE A 33 -2.42 -0.91 -5.43
C ILE A 33 -2.87 -0.13 -4.18
N GLY A 34 -3.79 -0.69 -3.39
CA GLY A 34 -4.25 -0.07 -2.15
C GLY A 34 -3.14 0.12 -1.12
N LEU A 35 -2.29 -0.90 -0.92
CA LEU A 35 -1.11 -0.79 -0.07
C LEU A 35 -0.12 0.25 -0.58
N GLY A 36 0.06 0.34 -1.90
CA GLY A 36 0.85 1.39 -2.52
C GLY A 36 0.35 2.78 -2.17
N ILE A 37 -0.96 3.03 -2.24
CA ILE A 37 -1.55 4.33 -1.87
C ILE A 37 -1.28 4.68 -0.40
N VAL A 38 -1.42 3.72 0.51
CA VAL A 38 -1.12 3.93 1.94
C VAL A 38 0.36 4.24 2.16
N ALA A 39 1.24 3.53 1.46
CA ALA A 39 2.69 3.75 1.51
C ALA A 39 3.05 5.13 0.96
N LEU A 40 2.45 5.58 -0.14
CA LEU A 40 2.65 6.92 -0.71
C LEU A 40 2.26 8.01 0.29
N LEU A 41 1.05 7.94 0.86
CA LEU A 41 0.57 8.94 1.82
C LEU A 41 1.41 8.99 3.10
N SER A 42 1.91 7.84 3.55
CA SER A 42 2.80 7.73 4.70
C SER A 42 4.20 8.26 4.39
N GLY A 43 4.75 7.92 3.22
CA GLY A 43 6.06 8.37 2.74
C GLY A 43 6.13 9.88 2.54
N VAL A 44 5.12 10.46 1.87
CA VAL A 44 5.03 11.92 1.65
C VAL A 44 4.96 12.67 2.98
N ARG A 45 4.19 12.18 3.96
CA ARG A 45 4.14 12.83 5.29
C ARG A 45 5.44 12.71 6.07
N ALA A 46 6.09 11.53 6.02
CA ALA A 46 7.39 11.35 6.65
C ALA A 46 8.44 12.30 6.07
N LEU A 47 8.44 12.50 4.75
CA LEU A 47 9.32 13.46 4.07
C LEU A 47 8.95 14.92 4.33
N LYS A 48 7.66 15.23 4.48
CA LYS A 48 7.19 16.57 4.83
C LYS A 48 7.58 16.96 6.26
N ALA A 49 7.53 16.00 7.19
CA ALA A 49 7.97 16.20 8.58
C ALA A 49 9.49 16.29 8.71
N SER A 50 10.23 15.47 7.96
CA SER A 50 11.69 15.53 7.87
C SER A 50 12.15 15.16 6.47
N LYS A 51 12.70 16.13 5.74
CA LYS A 51 13.14 15.96 4.34
C LYS A 51 14.19 14.85 4.14
N LYS A 52 14.86 14.42 5.21
CA LYS A 52 15.86 13.34 5.19
C LYS A 52 15.36 12.05 5.87
N SER A 53 14.05 11.90 6.05
CA SER A 53 13.47 10.71 6.67
C SER A 53 13.66 9.48 5.76
N PHE A 54 14.57 8.58 6.17
CA PHE A 54 14.80 7.30 5.50
C PHE A 54 13.50 6.49 5.35
N VAL A 55 12.65 6.50 6.38
CA VAL A 55 11.32 5.85 6.38
C VAL A 55 10.43 6.43 5.29
N GLY A 56 10.54 7.73 5.00
CA GLY A 56 9.80 8.37 3.94
C GLY A 56 10.19 7.87 2.54
N TYR A 57 11.49 7.75 2.29
CA TYR A 57 12.02 7.18 1.04
C TYR A 57 11.70 5.70 0.89
N LEU A 58 11.81 4.91 1.96
CA LEU A 58 11.46 3.49 1.95
C LEU A 58 9.98 3.30 1.58
N ASN A 59 9.09 4.07 2.19
CA ASN A 59 7.66 4.03 1.87
C ASN A 59 7.34 4.44 0.43
N LEU A 60 8.06 5.42 -0.13
CA LEU A 60 7.92 5.76 -1.56
C LEU A 60 8.39 4.62 -2.47
N LEU A 61 9.47 3.94 -2.10
CA LEU A 61 9.97 2.79 -2.85
C LEU A 61 8.97 1.63 -2.79
N THR A 62 8.41 1.35 -1.61
CA THR A 62 7.33 0.38 -1.44
C THR A 62 6.11 0.73 -2.30
N PHE A 63 5.73 2.00 -2.40
CA PHE A 63 4.67 2.43 -3.30
C PHE A 63 4.98 2.10 -4.76
N VAL A 64 6.18 2.43 -5.24
CA VAL A 64 6.57 2.15 -6.63
C VAL A 64 6.52 0.65 -6.92
N VAL A 65 7.09 -0.16 -6.03
CA VAL A 65 7.08 -1.63 -6.18
C VAL A 65 5.65 -2.16 -6.17
N ALA A 66 4.83 -1.77 -5.20
CA ALA A 66 3.45 -2.23 -5.08
C ALA A 66 2.60 -1.82 -6.29
N LEU A 67 2.83 -0.63 -6.85
CA LEU A 67 2.13 -0.14 -8.03
C LEU A 67 2.56 -0.89 -9.29
N VAL A 68 3.87 -1.04 -9.54
CA VAL A 68 4.38 -1.77 -10.71
C VAL A 68 3.87 -3.21 -10.70
N TRP A 69 3.96 -3.88 -9.55
CA TRP A 69 3.56 -5.27 -9.44
C TRP A 69 2.04 -5.45 -9.50
N GLY A 70 1.29 -4.56 -8.84
CA GLY A 70 -0.17 -4.55 -8.93
C GLY A 70 -0.67 -4.33 -10.35
N VAL A 71 -0.08 -3.40 -11.11
CA VAL A 71 -0.44 -3.16 -12.51
C VAL A 71 -0.04 -4.34 -13.40
N SER A 72 1.12 -4.95 -13.18
CA SER A 72 1.54 -6.14 -13.96
C SER A 72 0.64 -7.35 -13.77
N LEU A 73 -0.10 -7.43 -12.66
CA LEU A 73 -1.06 -8.50 -12.40
C LEU A 73 -2.46 -8.21 -12.97
N LEU A 74 -2.69 -7.00 -13.46
CA LEU A 74 -3.94 -6.60 -14.13
C LEU A 74 -3.86 -6.68 -15.66
N LEU A 75 -2.64 -6.69 -16.22
CA LEU A 75 -2.35 -6.79 -17.66
C LEU A 75 -2.13 -8.24 -18.06
#